data_AF-A0A2P2DDK5-F1
#
_entry.id   AF-A0A2P2DDK5-F1
#
_cell.length_a   1.000
_cell.length_b   1.000
_cell.length_c   1.000
_cell.angle_alpha   90.00
_cell.angle_beta   90.00
_cell.angle_gamma   90.00
#
_symmetry.space_group_name_H-M   'P 1'
#
loop_
_entity.id
_entity.type
_entity.pdbx_description
1 polymer ?
#
loop_
_entity_poly.entity_id
_entity_poly.type
_entity_poly.pdbx_seq_one_letter_code
_entity_poly.pdbx_strand_id
1 'polypeptide(L)'
;MKYLFLYLPYLFLFITLFFPTKPWFLPSDQITYLYISSFFISLQTIVLIISKKDIFKEKSFVKYLPPNWSIAGFYFLLMLWFPIRNRNWGDGLLLLETNLLETKLFGFQFTLDEILESILHSKLTSILSYFQFDEDPILSYTILSYLAGILILSGFLWLGKKKQKNLSIFVLLSSGGILLTFGYAENYTLVTVAHLVLYLFLNQYAKDPKDSDTLLYGSTIIVALSMLFHLVSGYLVICLVYLWIFHSPKEKKLKHLVICTFLGSIILFPWFVYFSIFHDPTVDRNSTHLIHPPFYPIRRWVSTTHIKEIFSVLYWNVSFSSYFLIYQWRFQKEKWNQFIQKPNHKLLLVTTFAFILHGFLHNPQLGFPADWDLMGFYWLPITVLAFLYWNFEKELPVEWVPLLLFSVTLVMVSAFELSKTNPKDELVWQITKKAITKYSIENQSFIQSLPKEEKKFFAKGDFLFFKGEYITDQLCDFKEKESLIQSMKVHRKYWREGFLNGTFQSKEKLNIFLTEATKTNVLYLKSLEANKICHPKL
;
A
#
# COMPACT_ATOMS: atom_id res chain seq x y z
N MET A 1 -20.27 6.90 30.73
CA MET A 1 -20.05 6.10 29.49
C MET A 1 -19.30 6.88 28.40
N LYS A 2 -19.71 8.10 28.01
CA LYS A 2 -19.03 8.87 26.93
C LYS A 2 -17.52 9.06 27.14
N TYR A 3 -17.09 9.47 28.34
CA TYR A 3 -15.67 9.66 28.64
C TYR A 3 -14.85 8.37 28.68
N LEU A 4 -15.43 7.25 29.10
CA LEU A 4 -14.76 5.95 29.09
C LEU A 4 -14.36 5.55 27.65
N PHE A 5 -15.18 5.93 26.67
CA PHE A 5 -14.88 5.71 25.25
C PHE A 5 -13.54 6.36 24.87
N LEU A 6 -13.20 7.55 25.37
CA LEU A 6 -11.94 8.20 25.01
C LEU A 6 -10.70 7.45 25.52
N TYR A 7 -10.84 6.54 26.50
CA TYR A 7 -9.73 5.78 27.05
C TYR A 7 -9.50 4.42 26.37
N LEU A 8 -10.49 3.87 25.65
CA LEU A 8 -10.38 2.51 25.09
C LEU A 8 -9.18 2.31 24.17
N PRO A 9 -8.78 3.25 23.29
CA PRO A 9 -7.61 3.04 22.44
C PRO A 9 -6.30 2.90 23.24
N TYR A 10 -6.13 3.67 24.32
CA TYR A 10 -4.96 3.54 25.18
C TYR A 10 -4.96 2.21 25.92
N LEU A 11 -6.13 1.80 26.44
CA LEU A 11 -6.28 0.52 27.13
C LEU A 11 -6.07 -0.67 26.18
N PHE A 12 -6.53 -0.56 24.93
CA PHE A 12 -6.29 -1.56 23.92
C PHE A 12 -4.79 -1.72 23.67
N LEU A 13 -4.05 -0.63 23.43
CA LEU A 13 -2.60 -0.70 23.27
C LEU A 13 -1.97 -1.34 24.51
N PHE A 14 -2.34 -0.88 25.71
CA PHE A 14 -1.84 -1.43 26.97
C PHE A 14 -2.04 -2.95 27.08
N ILE A 15 -3.23 -3.46 26.76
CA ILE A 15 -3.54 -4.91 26.76
C ILE A 15 -2.68 -5.65 25.74
N THR A 16 -2.53 -5.13 24.52
CA THR A 16 -1.76 -5.80 23.47
C THR A 16 -0.27 -5.95 23.81
N LEU A 17 0.27 -5.11 24.70
CA LEU A 17 1.65 -5.23 25.18
C LEU A 17 1.90 -6.48 26.04
N PHE A 18 0.84 -7.10 26.58
CA PHE A 18 0.95 -8.32 27.40
C PHE A 18 0.65 -9.60 26.62
N PHE A 19 0.47 -9.50 25.29
CA PHE A 19 0.29 -10.70 24.48
C PHE A 19 1.60 -11.50 24.38
N PRO A 20 1.53 -12.85 24.34
CA PRO A 20 2.72 -13.71 24.25
C PRO A 20 3.56 -13.42 23.00
N THR A 21 2.87 -13.07 21.91
CA THR A 21 3.49 -12.65 20.65
C THR A 21 3.20 -11.17 20.44
N LYS A 22 4.26 -10.39 20.27
CA LYS A 22 4.18 -8.97 19.91
C LYS A 22 3.31 -8.81 18.66
N PRO A 23 2.29 -7.92 18.67
CA PRO A 23 1.58 -7.58 17.45
C PRO A 23 2.56 -7.05 16.41
N TRP A 24 2.51 -7.61 15.21
CA TRP A 24 3.41 -7.30 14.11
C TRP A 24 3.39 -5.80 13.76
N PHE A 25 2.23 -5.13 13.85
CA PHE A 25 2.05 -3.69 13.59
C PHE A 25 2.59 -2.76 14.70
N LEU A 26 3.27 -3.28 15.72
CA LEU A 26 3.92 -2.48 16.76
C LEU A 26 5.44 -2.63 16.60
N PRO A 27 6.12 -1.85 15.74
CA PRO A 27 7.54 -2.05 15.46
C PRO A 27 8.47 -1.74 16.65
N SER A 28 8.11 -0.82 17.55
CA SER A 28 8.97 -0.41 18.68
C SER A 28 8.94 -1.38 19.86
N ASP A 29 9.81 -1.20 20.84
CA ASP A 29 9.85 -2.04 22.04
C ASP A 29 8.64 -1.79 22.97
N GLN A 30 8.40 -2.73 23.88
CA GLN A 30 7.25 -2.69 24.80
C GLN A 30 7.29 -1.48 25.74
N ILE A 31 8.49 -1.08 26.18
CA ILE A 31 8.68 0.00 27.15
C ILE A 31 8.30 1.34 26.51
N THR A 32 8.69 1.56 25.25
CA THR A 32 8.31 2.74 24.47
C THR A 32 6.79 2.92 24.42
N TYR A 33 6.03 1.87 24.07
CA TYR A 33 4.56 1.96 24.03
C TYR A 33 3.91 2.11 25.40
N LEU A 34 4.52 1.55 26.46
CA LEU A 34 4.06 1.72 27.84
C LEU A 34 4.14 3.18 28.27
N TYR A 35 5.27 3.85 27.99
CA TYR A 35 5.46 5.26 28.32
C TYR A 35 4.50 6.16 27.55
N ILE A 36 4.34 5.92 26.24
CA ILE A 36 3.41 6.68 25.40
C ILE A 36 1.98 6.53 25.93
N SER A 37 1.52 5.30 26.18
CA SER A 37 0.17 5.04 26.69
C SER A 37 -0.06 5.71 28.05
N SER A 38 0.89 5.59 28.98
CA SER A 38 0.79 6.17 30.33
C SER A 38 0.74 7.70 30.30
N PHE A 39 1.58 8.31 29.46
CA PHE A 39 1.57 9.77 29.24
C PHE A 39 0.21 10.24 28.69
N PHE A 40 -0.30 9.59 27.64
CA PHE A 40 -1.54 10.03 27.01
C PHE A 40 -2.80 9.73 27.84
N ILE A 41 -2.80 8.68 28.67
CA ILE A 41 -3.85 8.47 29.69
C ILE A 41 -3.87 9.62 30.70
N SER A 42 -2.69 10.06 31.16
CA SER A 42 -2.56 11.20 32.08
C SER A 42 -3.03 12.50 31.41
N LEU A 43 -2.58 12.75 30.17
CA LEU A 43 -2.98 13.92 29.38
C LEU A 43 -4.49 13.95 29.12
N GLN A 44 -5.09 12.82 28.73
CA GLN A 44 -6.54 12.69 28.55
C GLN A 44 -7.29 13.06 29.82
N THR A 45 -6.81 12.60 30.98
CA THR A 45 -7.42 12.89 32.28
C THR A 45 -7.36 14.37 32.63
N ILE A 46 -6.21 15.02 32.41
CA ILE A 46 -6.03 16.46 32.62
C ILE A 46 -6.98 17.25 31.71
N VAL A 47 -7.03 16.93 30.42
CA VAL A 47 -7.90 17.62 29.46
C VAL A 47 -9.37 17.49 29.87
N LEU A 48 -9.83 16.29 30.24
CA LEU A 48 -11.22 16.10 30.67
C LEU A 48 -11.56 16.86 31.96
N ILE A 49 -10.65 16.94 32.92
CA ILE A 49 -10.84 17.74 34.14
C ILE A 49 -10.96 19.22 33.81
N ILE A 50 -10.07 19.75 32.97
CA ILE A 50 -10.07 21.16 32.58
C ILE A 50 -11.33 21.49 31.77
N SER A 51 -11.70 20.65 30.80
CA SER A 51 -12.91 20.83 29.99
C SER A 51 -14.18 20.79 30.83
N LYS A 52 -14.27 19.91 31.85
CA LYS A 52 -15.44 19.83 32.73
C LYS A 52 -15.62 21.07 33.61
N LYS A 53 -14.52 21.72 34.02
CA LYS A 53 -14.56 22.91 34.87
C LYS A 53 -14.80 24.21 34.09
N ASP A 54 -14.99 24.14 32.78
CA ASP A 54 -15.12 25.29 31.87
C ASP A 54 -13.98 26.33 32.00
N ILE A 55 -12.81 25.87 32.45
CA ILE A 55 -11.61 26.70 32.62
C ILE A 55 -11.02 27.03 31.24
N PHE A 56 -11.29 26.19 30.23
CA PHE A 56 -10.73 26.30 28.91
C PHE A 56 -11.56 27.23 28.01
N LYS A 57 -11.04 28.44 27.76
CA LYS A 57 -11.60 29.33 26.73
C LYS A 57 -11.11 28.92 25.35
N GLU A 58 -11.85 28.05 24.67
CA GLU A 58 -11.50 27.48 23.36
C GLU A 58 -11.07 28.53 22.32
N LYS A 59 -11.81 29.64 22.21
CA LYS A 59 -11.50 30.73 21.28
C LYS A 59 -10.11 31.34 21.51
N SER A 60 -9.65 31.35 22.76
CA SER A 60 -8.30 31.82 23.11
C SER A 60 -7.24 30.81 22.64
N PHE A 61 -7.48 29.52 22.89
CA PHE A 61 -6.55 28.45 22.50
C PHE A 61 -6.34 28.34 20.99
N VAL A 62 -7.43 28.40 20.21
CA VAL A 62 -7.39 28.31 18.74
C VAL A 62 -6.48 29.39 18.13
N LYS A 63 -6.35 30.56 18.76
CA LYS A 63 -5.46 31.64 18.30
C LYS A 63 -3.99 31.19 18.26
N TYR A 64 -3.57 30.40 19.24
CA TYR A 64 -2.19 29.91 19.40
C TYR A 64 -1.88 28.65 18.59
N LEU A 65 -2.90 28.00 18.01
CA LEU A 65 -2.67 26.85 17.16
C LEU A 65 -1.92 27.24 15.89
N PRO A 66 -0.88 26.48 15.50
CA PRO A 66 -0.26 26.64 14.20
C PRO A 66 -1.27 26.29 13.09
N PRO A 67 -1.17 26.93 11.92
CA PRO A 67 -2.00 26.57 10.80
C PRO A 67 -1.65 25.16 10.29
N ASN A 68 -2.63 24.43 9.77
CA ASN A 68 -2.51 23.06 9.30
C ASN A 68 -1.38 22.88 8.27
N TRP A 69 -1.13 23.88 7.41
CA TRP A 69 -0.04 23.82 6.43
C TRP A 69 1.34 23.81 7.08
N SER A 70 1.51 24.52 8.21
CA SER A 70 2.77 24.55 8.95
C SER A 70 3.02 23.21 9.65
N ILE A 71 1.97 22.61 10.21
CA ILE A 71 2.03 21.26 10.78
C ILE A 71 2.38 20.23 9.70
N ALA A 72 1.69 20.28 8.55
CA ALA A 72 1.94 19.39 7.42
C ALA A 72 3.39 19.51 6.90
N GLY A 73 3.86 20.75 6.71
CA GLY A 73 5.22 21.02 6.25
C GLY A 73 6.28 20.52 7.23
N PHE A 74 6.10 20.77 8.53
CA PHE A 74 7.00 20.26 9.56
C PHE A 74 7.03 18.73 9.58
N TYR A 75 5.87 18.08 9.51
CA TYR A 75 5.78 16.62 9.45
C TYR A 75 6.48 16.07 8.20
N PHE A 76 6.26 16.66 7.03
CA PHE A 76 6.92 16.25 5.78
C PHE A 76 8.43 16.36 5.87
N LEU A 77 8.95 17.50 6.34
CA LEU A 77 10.40 17.71 6.53
C LEU A 77 11.00 16.71 7.51
N LEU A 78 10.26 16.37 8.58
CA LEU A 78 10.70 15.36 9.54
C LEU A 78 10.75 13.97 8.90
N MET A 79 9.75 13.60 8.10
CA MET A 79 9.72 12.30 7.40
C MET A 79 10.79 12.19 6.31
N LEU A 80 11.22 13.30 5.68
CA LEU A 80 12.37 13.29 4.77
C LEU A 80 13.66 12.79 5.45
N TRP A 81 13.80 13.02 6.76
CA TRP A 81 14.94 12.53 7.55
C TRP A 81 14.80 11.08 7.98
N PHE A 82 13.58 10.52 7.93
CA PHE A 82 13.27 9.16 8.34
C PHE A 82 12.53 8.39 7.23
N PRO A 83 13.11 8.22 6.04
CA PRO A 83 12.54 7.35 5.02
C PRO A 83 12.36 5.95 5.57
N ILE A 84 11.29 5.26 5.21
CA ILE A 84 11.17 3.83 5.54
C ILE A 84 12.24 3.05 4.79
N ARG A 85 13.08 2.34 5.53
CA ARG A 85 14.19 1.55 4.98
C ARG A 85 14.13 0.08 5.36
N ASN A 86 13.25 -0.30 6.29
CA ASN A 86 13.06 -1.69 6.66
C ASN A 86 12.36 -2.44 5.51
N ARG A 87 13.11 -3.30 4.81
CA ARG A 87 12.66 -4.07 3.64
C ARG A 87 12.03 -5.42 3.99
N ASN A 88 12.07 -5.82 5.26
CA ASN A 88 11.38 -7.02 5.75
C ASN A 88 9.91 -6.76 6.08
N TRP A 89 9.53 -5.48 6.02
CA TRP A 89 8.15 -5.06 6.05
C TRP A 89 7.59 -5.25 4.63
N GLY A 90 6.56 -6.08 4.52
CA GLY A 90 5.84 -6.32 3.28
C GLY A 90 6.59 -7.16 2.26
N ASP A 91 6.24 -6.95 1.00
CA ASP A 91 6.88 -7.56 -0.15
C ASP A 91 7.85 -6.60 -0.87
N GLY A 92 8.19 -5.45 -0.27
CA GLY A 92 9.03 -4.42 -0.88
C GLY A 92 10.37 -4.95 -1.42
N LEU A 93 11.00 -5.94 -0.77
CA LEU A 93 12.22 -6.56 -1.31
C LEU A 93 11.97 -7.30 -2.65
N LEU A 94 10.84 -8.01 -2.75
CA LEU A 94 10.44 -8.73 -3.96
C LEU A 94 10.12 -7.75 -5.10
N LEU A 95 9.46 -6.62 -4.77
CA LEU A 95 9.17 -5.55 -5.73
C LEU A 95 10.46 -4.94 -6.27
N LEU A 96 11.41 -4.58 -5.41
CA LEU A 96 12.71 -4.03 -5.81
C LEU A 96 13.52 -5.01 -6.68
N GLU A 97 13.56 -6.29 -6.29
CA GLU A 97 14.22 -7.35 -7.06
C GLU A 97 13.61 -7.51 -8.45
N THR A 98 12.27 -7.62 -8.51
CA THR A 98 11.54 -7.78 -9.76
C THR A 98 11.69 -6.57 -10.66
N ASN A 99 11.62 -5.36 -10.09
CA ASN A 99 11.77 -4.12 -10.82
C ASN A 99 13.14 -4.04 -11.51
N LEU A 100 14.21 -4.27 -10.75
CA LEU A 100 15.57 -4.18 -11.29
C LEU A 100 15.84 -5.25 -12.36
N LEU A 101 15.42 -6.49 -12.11
CA LEU A 101 15.59 -7.61 -13.05
C LEU A 101 14.86 -7.33 -14.37
N GLU A 102 13.57 -7.01 -14.32
CA GLU A 102 12.77 -6.76 -15.53
C GLU A 102 13.23 -5.49 -16.26
N THR A 103 13.65 -4.45 -15.53
CA THR A 103 14.20 -3.23 -16.14
C THR A 103 15.47 -3.52 -16.92
N LYS A 104 16.38 -4.35 -16.41
CA LYS A 104 17.61 -4.71 -17.13
C LYS A 104 17.38 -5.62 -18.33
N LEU A 105 16.43 -6.55 -18.23
CA LEU A 105 16.16 -7.51 -19.29
C LEU A 105 15.28 -6.92 -20.40
N PHE A 106 14.26 -6.14 -20.04
CA PHE A 106 13.16 -5.72 -20.91
C PHE A 106 12.97 -4.20 -20.99
N GLY A 107 13.74 -3.43 -20.22
CA GLY A 107 13.70 -1.96 -20.21
C GLY A 107 12.66 -1.35 -19.27
N PHE A 108 11.75 -2.16 -18.70
CA PHE A 108 10.86 -1.81 -17.60
C PHE A 108 10.16 -3.04 -17.00
N GLN A 109 9.68 -2.92 -15.76
CA GLN A 109 8.77 -3.88 -15.15
C GLN A 109 7.36 -3.68 -15.72
N PHE A 110 6.70 -4.78 -16.05
CA PHE A 110 5.34 -4.71 -16.61
C PHE A 110 4.48 -5.84 -16.06
N THR A 111 3.31 -5.50 -15.54
CA THR A 111 2.34 -6.44 -14.97
C THR A 111 0.94 -5.90 -15.22
N LEU A 112 -0.01 -6.77 -15.52
CA LEU A 112 -1.37 -6.37 -15.88
C LEU A 112 -2.15 -5.80 -14.69
N ASP A 113 -1.71 -6.06 -13.47
CA ASP A 113 -2.43 -5.63 -12.27
C ASP A 113 -1.99 -4.23 -11.78
N GLU A 114 -0.85 -3.71 -12.25
CA GLU A 114 -0.24 -2.43 -11.82
C GLU A 114 0.63 -1.78 -12.92
N ILE A 115 0.08 -1.72 -14.14
CA ILE A 115 0.76 -1.35 -15.38
C ILE A 115 1.54 -0.03 -15.25
N LEU A 116 0.86 1.07 -14.91
CA LEU A 116 1.46 2.40 -14.89
C LEU A 116 2.41 2.57 -13.71
N GLU A 117 2.10 1.99 -12.56
CA GLU A 117 2.94 2.09 -11.36
C GLU A 117 4.31 1.46 -11.64
N SER A 118 4.34 0.21 -12.11
CA SER A 118 5.57 -0.51 -12.47
C SER A 118 6.40 0.22 -13.54
N ILE A 119 5.75 0.70 -14.60
CA ILE A 119 6.44 1.42 -15.69
C ILE A 119 7.09 2.70 -15.17
N LEU A 120 6.40 3.47 -14.33
CA LEU A 120 6.93 4.73 -13.81
C LEU A 120 8.15 4.51 -12.91
N HIS A 121 8.13 3.52 -12.02
CA HIS A 121 9.29 3.18 -11.18
C HIS A 121 10.51 2.78 -12.03
N SER A 122 10.31 1.91 -13.02
CA SER A 122 11.39 1.50 -13.92
C SER A 122 11.94 2.64 -14.76
N LYS A 123 11.06 3.44 -15.38
CA LYS A 123 11.49 4.58 -16.22
C LYS A 123 12.21 5.64 -15.40
N LEU A 124 11.74 5.92 -14.18
CA LEU A 124 12.45 6.84 -13.29
C LEU A 124 13.82 6.28 -12.91
N THR A 125 13.94 4.99 -12.63
CA THR A 125 15.25 4.33 -12.38
C THR A 125 16.19 4.54 -13.56
N SER A 126 15.74 4.27 -14.80
CA SER A 126 16.56 4.48 -16.00
C SER A 126 16.96 5.95 -16.21
N ILE A 127 16.05 6.88 -15.96
CA ILE A 127 16.34 8.33 -16.05
C ILE A 127 17.39 8.73 -15.01
N LEU A 128 17.28 8.25 -13.77
CA LEU A 128 18.26 8.52 -12.72
C LEU A 128 19.64 7.96 -13.09
N SER A 129 19.70 6.74 -13.63
CA SER A 129 20.96 6.17 -14.11
C SER A 129 21.58 6.94 -15.26
N TYR A 130 20.78 7.52 -16.16
CA TYR A 130 21.29 8.45 -17.19
C TYR A 130 21.98 9.69 -16.58
N PHE A 131 21.50 10.16 -15.42
CA PHE A 131 22.13 11.22 -14.63
C PHE A 131 23.22 10.73 -13.68
N GLN A 132 23.80 9.54 -13.91
CA GLN A 132 24.90 8.95 -13.13
C GLN A 132 24.54 8.61 -11.68
N PHE A 133 23.26 8.48 -11.34
CA PHE A 133 22.86 7.84 -10.08
C PHE A 133 23.01 6.32 -10.20
N ASP A 134 23.22 5.65 -9.07
CA ASP A 134 23.21 4.19 -9.01
C ASP A 134 21.90 3.63 -9.57
N GLU A 135 22.00 2.56 -10.36
CA GLU A 135 20.85 1.83 -10.90
C GLU A 135 20.19 0.99 -9.80
N ASP A 136 19.50 1.69 -8.90
CA ASP A 136 18.83 1.13 -7.74
C ASP A 136 17.36 1.60 -7.70
N PRO A 137 16.38 0.69 -7.84
CA PRO A 137 14.97 1.05 -7.83
C PRO A 137 14.55 1.71 -6.52
N ILE A 138 15.25 1.51 -5.41
CA ILE A 138 14.94 2.15 -4.11
C ILE A 138 14.81 3.66 -4.26
N LEU A 139 15.71 4.29 -5.02
CA LEU A 139 15.69 5.74 -5.19
C LEU A 139 14.44 6.18 -5.96
N SER A 140 14.04 5.42 -6.98
CA SER A 140 12.83 5.69 -7.75
C SER A 140 11.56 5.57 -6.90
N TYR A 141 11.46 4.50 -6.11
CA TYR A 141 10.36 4.28 -5.15
C TYR A 141 10.30 5.40 -4.12
N THR A 142 11.46 5.78 -3.57
CA THR A 142 11.55 6.84 -2.57
C THR A 142 11.09 8.19 -3.10
N ILE A 143 11.54 8.58 -4.31
CA ILE A 143 11.16 9.86 -4.93
C ILE A 143 9.67 9.90 -5.23
N LEU A 144 9.12 8.86 -5.87
CA LEU A 144 7.70 8.80 -6.21
C LEU A 144 6.82 8.77 -4.95
N SER A 145 7.28 8.08 -3.91
CA SER A 145 6.63 8.06 -2.60
C SER A 145 6.54 9.46 -1.98
N TYR A 146 7.65 10.22 -1.95
CA TYR A 146 7.62 11.60 -1.44
C TYR A 146 6.79 12.56 -2.28
N LEU A 147 6.81 12.42 -3.61
CA LEU A 147 5.95 13.21 -4.50
C LEU A 147 4.47 12.91 -4.21
N ALA A 148 4.11 11.64 -4.01
CA ALA A 148 2.78 11.27 -3.56
C ALA A 148 2.45 11.92 -2.20
N GLY A 149 3.39 11.97 -1.26
CA GLY A 149 3.21 12.59 0.06
C GLY A 149 2.89 14.08 -0.03
N ILE A 150 3.59 14.81 -0.90
CA ILE A 150 3.30 16.22 -1.19
C ILE A 150 1.86 16.36 -1.72
N LEU A 151 1.45 15.52 -2.66
CA LEU A 151 0.11 15.55 -3.25
C LEU A 151 -0.98 15.19 -2.22
N ILE A 152 -0.75 14.18 -1.39
CA ILE A 152 -1.68 13.77 -0.33
C ILE A 152 -1.86 14.90 0.69
N LEU A 153 -0.77 15.45 1.23
CA LEU A 153 -0.82 16.57 2.17
C LEU A 153 -1.53 17.78 1.55
N SER A 154 -1.18 18.14 0.31
CA SER A 154 -1.79 19.26 -0.42
C SER A 154 -3.29 19.08 -0.63
N GLY A 155 -3.73 17.88 -0.98
CA GLY A 155 -5.16 17.59 -1.17
C GLY A 155 -5.96 17.71 0.14
N PHE A 156 -5.43 17.24 1.26
CA PHE A 156 -6.06 17.44 2.58
C PHE A 156 -6.08 18.91 3.00
N LEU A 157 -4.99 19.66 2.77
CA LEU A 157 -4.95 21.10 3.02
C LEU A 157 -5.98 21.85 2.16
N TRP A 158 -6.18 21.42 0.91
CA TRP A 158 -7.22 21.98 0.04
C TRP A 158 -8.63 21.68 0.55
N LEU A 159 -8.90 20.45 1.00
CA LEU A 159 -10.19 20.09 1.62
C LEU A 159 -10.46 20.92 2.88
N GLY A 160 -9.43 21.15 3.69
CA GLY A 160 -9.47 21.91 4.95
C GLY A 160 -9.33 23.42 4.80
N LYS A 161 -9.25 23.98 3.57
CA LYS A 161 -8.80 25.36 3.34
C LYS A 161 -9.60 26.44 4.08
N LYS A 162 -10.86 26.16 4.42
CA LYS A 162 -11.75 27.07 5.15
C LYS A 162 -11.46 27.16 6.65
N LYS A 163 -10.75 26.18 7.24
CA LYS A 163 -10.44 26.11 8.67
C LYS A 163 -8.96 25.77 8.87
N GLN A 164 -8.11 26.79 8.73
CA GLN A 164 -6.66 26.60 8.78
C GLN A 164 -6.12 26.24 10.18
N LYS A 165 -6.78 26.66 11.27
CA LYS A 165 -6.30 26.45 12.66
C LYS A 165 -7.24 25.54 13.44
N ASN A 166 -7.35 24.28 13.05
CA ASN A 166 -8.27 23.35 13.70
C ASN A 166 -7.70 21.95 13.93
N LEU A 167 -6.41 21.72 13.71
CA LEU A 167 -5.75 20.42 13.89
C LEU A 167 -6.29 19.30 12.99
N SER A 168 -7.15 19.60 12.00
CA SER A 168 -7.75 18.55 11.16
C SER A 168 -6.69 17.76 10.39
N ILE A 169 -5.56 18.37 10.04
CA ILE A 169 -4.47 17.67 9.36
C ILE A 169 -3.92 16.50 10.18
N PHE A 170 -3.97 16.56 11.52
CA PHE A 170 -3.56 15.42 12.34
C PHE A 170 -4.44 14.19 12.13
N VAL A 171 -5.68 14.32 11.63
CA VAL A 171 -6.51 13.15 11.28
C VAL A 171 -5.83 12.34 10.18
N LEU A 172 -5.26 13.00 9.17
CA LEU A 172 -4.42 12.35 8.17
C LEU A 172 -3.14 11.77 8.80
N LEU A 173 -2.42 12.58 9.58
CA LEU A 173 -1.13 12.17 10.15
C LEU A 173 -1.25 11.07 11.22
N SER A 174 -2.45 10.82 11.73
CA SER A 174 -2.77 9.73 12.65
C SER A 174 -3.01 8.39 11.96
N SER A 175 -3.06 8.39 10.62
CA SER A 175 -3.33 7.22 9.78
C SER A 175 -2.02 6.49 9.48
N GLY A 176 -1.87 5.21 9.85
CA GLY A 176 -0.68 4.42 9.51
C GLY A 176 -0.37 4.40 8.01
N GLY A 177 -1.41 4.43 7.17
CA GLY A 177 -1.28 4.46 5.71
C GLY A 177 -0.59 5.70 5.12
N ILE A 178 -0.43 6.77 5.89
CA ILE A 178 0.30 7.97 5.43
C ILE A 178 1.79 7.67 5.21
N LEU A 179 2.32 6.67 5.91
CA LEU A 179 3.71 6.24 5.81
C LEU A 179 4.08 5.69 4.43
N LEU A 180 3.09 5.29 3.61
CA LEU A 180 3.27 4.86 2.22
C LEU A 180 3.94 5.94 1.38
N THR A 181 3.76 7.20 1.80
CA THR A 181 4.22 8.39 1.10
C THR A 181 5.57 8.93 1.60
N PHE A 182 6.28 8.14 2.42
CA PHE A 182 7.56 8.54 3.02
C PHE A 182 8.68 7.51 2.83
N GLY A 183 8.94 7.16 1.56
CA GLY A 183 10.09 6.35 1.18
C GLY A 183 9.85 4.85 1.16
N TYR A 184 8.62 4.41 1.43
CA TYR A 184 8.26 2.99 1.38
C TYR A 184 8.21 2.47 -0.07
N ALA A 185 8.77 1.28 -0.30
CA ALA A 185 8.84 0.66 -1.62
C ALA A 185 7.61 -0.21 -1.86
N GLU A 186 6.57 0.38 -2.44
CA GLU A 186 5.27 -0.26 -2.58
C GLU A 186 4.51 0.31 -3.79
N ASN A 187 3.77 -0.54 -4.50
CA ASN A 187 3.02 -0.18 -5.71
C ASN A 187 1.59 0.31 -5.41
N TYR A 188 1.37 0.75 -4.18
CA TYR A 188 0.12 1.34 -3.72
C TYR A 188 0.17 2.87 -3.65
N THR A 189 1.33 3.45 -3.93
CA THR A 189 1.60 4.85 -3.60
C THR A 189 0.89 5.80 -4.55
N LEU A 190 1.04 5.60 -5.86
CA LEU A 190 0.49 6.53 -6.86
C LEU A 190 -1.00 6.33 -7.06
N VAL A 191 -1.49 5.09 -6.99
CA VAL A 191 -2.93 4.85 -7.03
C VAL A 191 -3.67 5.45 -5.82
N THR A 192 -3.03 5.54 -4.64
CA THR A 192 -3.60 6.25 -3.48
C THR A 192 -3.77 7.75 -3.79
N VAL A 193 -2.85 8.36 -4.54
CA VAL A 193 -3.00 9.74 -5.05
C VAL A 193 -4.17 9.83 -6.03
N ALA A 194 -4.31 8.87 -6.95
CA ALA A 194 -5.44 8.82 -7.88
C ALA A 194 -6.79 8.72 -7.15
N HIS A 195 -6.88 7.93 -6.08
CA HIS A 195 -8.05 7.87 -5.20
C HIS A 195 -8.31 9.21 -4.50
N LEU A 196 -7.27 9.90 -4.01
CA LEU A 196 -7.46 11.25 -3.45
C LEU A 196 -8.01 12.20 -4.50
N VAL A 197 -7.46 12.20 -5.72
CA VAL A 197 -7.96 13.03 -6.83
C VAL A 197 -9.44 12.74 -7.09
N LEU A 198 -9.86 11.46 -7.08
CA LEU A 198 -11.27 11.09 -7.16
C LEU A 198 -12.06 11.74 -6.01
N TYR A 199 -11.61 11.66 -4.77
CA TYR A 199 -12.33 12.22 -3.62
C TYR A 199 -12.43 13.76 -3.66
N LEU A 200 -11.37 14.44 -4.11
CA LEU A 200 -11.39 15.88 -4.35
C LEU A 200 -12.41 16.24 -5.44
N PHE A 201 -12.43 15.45 -6.52
CA PHE A 201 -13.35 15.60 -7.64
C PHE A 201 -14.81 15.38 -7.22
N LEU A 202 -15.11 14.31 -6.49
CA LEU A 202 -16.44 14.03 -5.93
C LEU A 202 -16.87 15.14 -4.96
N ASN A 203 -15.96 15.63 -4.12
CA ASN A 203 -16.25 16.75 -3.22
C ASN A 203 -16.60 18.05 -3.96
N GLN A 204 -16.05 18.26 -5.15
CA GLN A 204 -16.34 19.43 -5.97
C GLN A 204 -17.68 19.28 -6.71
N TYR A 205 -17.87 18.18 -7.45
CA TYR A 205 -18.93 18.05 -8.46
C TYR A 205 -20.17 17.26 -8.02
N ALA A 206 -20.15 16.55 -6.88
CA ALA A 206 -21.33 15.79 -6.44
C ALA A 206 -22.48 16.66 -5.90
N LYS A 207 -22.30 17.98 -5.81
CA LYS A 207 -23.24 18.89 -5.11
C LYS A 207 -24.36 19.42 -6.01
N ASP A 208 -24.08 19.67 -7.29
CA ASP A 208 -25.03 20.28 -8.22
C ASP A 208 -25.49 19.25 -9.26
N PRO A 209 -26.80 19.00 -9.42
CA PRO A 209 -27.33 18.14 -10.48
C PRO A 209 -26.90 18.54 -11.90
N LYS A 210 -26.61 19.83 -12.14
CA LYS A 210 -26.13 20.33 -13.43
C LYS A 210 -24.77 19.74 -13.82
N ASP A 211 -23.97 19.35 -12.84
CA ASP A 211 -22.64 18.77 -13.04
C ASP A 211 -22.69 17.26 -13.32
N SER A 212 -23.87 16.66 -13.48
CA SER A 212 -24.04 15.20 -13.64
C SER A 212 -23.17 14.60 -14.76
N ASP A 213 -23.13 15.21 -15.94
CA ASP A 213 -22.30 14.76 -17.07
C ASP A 213 -20.81 14.80 -16.69
N THR A 214 -20.32 15.92 -16.16
CA THR A 214 -18.93 16.10 -15.69
C THR A 214 -18.58 15.11 -14.59
N LEU A 215 -19.47 14.93 -13.61
CA LEU A 215 -19.29 14.04 -12.48
C LEU A 215 -19.14 12.58 -12.95
N LEU A 216 -20.03 12.12 -13.82
CA LEU A 216 -20.03 10.74 -14.32
C LEU A 216 -18.83 10.45 -15.21
N TYR A 217 -18.56 11.30 -16.21
CA TYR A 217 -17.44 11.09 -17.13
C TYR A 217 -16.09 11.25 -16.42
N GLY A 218 -15.94 12.30 -15.61
CA GLY A 218 -14.71 12.55 -14.85
C GLY A 218 -14.41 11.46 -13.84
N SER A 219 -15.42 11.00 -13.08
CA SER A 219 -15.22 9.88 -12.15
C SER A 219 -14.84 8.60 -12.88
N THR A 220 -15.44 8.34 -14.05
CA THR A 220 -15.12 7.16 -14.88
C THR A 220 -13.67 7.21 -15.36
N ILE A 221 -13.22 8.37 -15.86
CA ILE A 221 -11.83 8.57 -16.31
C ILE A 221 -10.86 8.35 -15.16
N ILE A 222 -11.12 8.97 -13.99
CA ILE A 222 -10.24 8.85 -12.83
C ILE A 222 -10.18 7.39 -12.33
N VAL A 223 -11.32 6.68 -12.25
CA VAL A 223 -11.35 5.27 -11.85
C VAL A 223 -10.62 4.38 -12.86
N ALA A 224 -10.82 4.59 -14.16
CA ALA A 224 -10.12 3.83 -15.21
C ALA A 224 -8.60 4.07 -15.16
N LEU A 225 -8.15 5.31 -14.98
CA LEU A 225 -6.73 5.61 -14.76
C LEU A 225 -6.20 4.97 -13.48
N SER A 226 -6.98 5.02 -12.40
CA SER A 226 -6.65 4.38 -11.12
C SER A 226 -6.48 2.86 -11.25
N MET A 227 -7.28 2.20 -12.09
CA MET A 227 -7.14 0.77 -12.39
C MET A 227 -5.86 0.43 -13.15
N LEU A 228 -5.31 1.36 -13.94
CA LEU A 228 -4.02 1.17 -14.60
C LEU A 228 -2.84 1.30 -13.62
N PHE A 229 -3.00 2.06 -12.54
CA PHE A 229 -2.01 2.08 -11.46
C PHE A 229 -2.12 0.85 -10.56
N HIS A 230 -3.34 0.48 -10.16
CA HIS A 230 -3.58 -0.77 -9.45
C HIS A 230 -5.01 -1.30 -9.63
N LEU A 231 -5.14 -2.59 -9.98
CA LEU A 231 -6.41 -3.22 -10.36
C LEU A 231 -7.44 -3.28 -9.22
N VAL A 232 -7.01 -3.20 -7.97
CA VAL A 232 -7.90 -3.04 -6.79
C VAL A 232 -8.89 -1.89 -6.94
N SER A 233 -8.53 -0.86 -7.72
CA SER A 233 -9.40 0.27 -8.03
C SER A 233 -10.65 -0.15 -8.79
N GLY A 234 -10.68 -1.36 -9.38
CA GLY A 234 -11.87 -1.96 -9.98
C GLY A 234 -13.05 -2.07 -9.03
N TYR A 235 -12.82 -2.14 -7.71
CA TYR A 235 -13.91 -2.10 -6.72
C TYR A 235 -14.65 -0.75 -6.71
N LEU A 236 -14.03 0.33 -7.17
CA LEU A 236 -14.67 1.64 -7.33
C LEU A 236 -15.75 1.65 -8.43
N VAL A 237 -15.88 0.59 -9.23
CA VAL A 237 -17.04 0.39 -10.11
C VAL A 237 -18.35 0.43 -9.31
N ILE A 238 -18.37 -0.02 -8.06
CA ILE A 238 -19.54 0.12 -7.16
C ILE A 238 -19.92 1.59 -6.97
N CYS A 239 -18.93 2.47 -6.83
CA CYS A 239 -19.15 3.92 -6.74
C CYS A 239 -19.66 4.49 -8.08
N LEU A 240 -19.11 4.04 -9.22
CA LEU A 240 -19.59 4.46 -10.54
C LEU A 240 -21.05 4.03 -10.79
N VAL A 241 -21.42 2.81 -10.41
CA VAL A 241 -22.80 2.32 -10.47
C VAL A 241 -23.71 3.17 -9.58
N TYR A 242 -23.27 3.49 -8.36
CA TYR A 242 -24.03 4.38 -7.48
C TYR A 242 -24.24 5.77 -8.09
N LEU A 243 -23.19 6.38 -8.66
CA LEU A 243 -23.28 7.65 -9.38
C LEU A 243 -24.27 7.56 -10.54
N TRP A 244 -24.19 6.50 -11.34
CA TRP A 244 -25.12 6.31 -12.46
C TRP A 244 -26.58 6.15 -11.99
N ILE A 245 -26.83 5.39 -10.93
CA ILE A 245 -28.19 5.17 -10.43
C ILE A 245 -28.81 6.47 -9.88
N PHE A 246 -28.04 7.22 -9.09
CA PHE A 246 -28.57 8.33 -8.28
C PHE A 246 -28.28 9.73 -8.81
N HIS A 247 -27.22 9.92 -9.61
CA HIS A 247 -26.83 11.23 -10.14
C HIS A 247 -27.07 11.38 -11.66
N SER A 248 -27.33 10.28 -12.38
CA SER A 248 -27.75 10.38 -13.78
C SER A 248 -29.23 10.78 -13.88
N PRO A 249 -29.57 11.83 -14.65
CA PRO A 249 -30.95 12.15 -15.01
C PRO A 249 -31.62 10.97 -15.73
N LYS A 250 -32.93 10.80 -15.54
CA LYS A 250 -33.68 9.63 -16.06
C LYS A 250 -33.56 9.51 -17.58
N GLU A 251 -33.66 10.64 -18.26
CA GLU A 251 -33.58 10.80 -19.71
C GLU A 251 -32.19 10.54 -20.29
N LYS A 252 -31.12 10.67 -19.49
CA LYS A 252 -29.74 10.44 -19.93
C LYS A 252 -29.15 9.10 -19.46
N LYS A 253 -29.87 8.28 -18.68
CA LYS A 253 -29.31 7.06 -18.06
C LYS A 253 -28.60 6.14 -19.04
N LEU A 254 -29.24 5.81 -20.16
CA LEU A 254 -28.65 4.93 -21.17
C LEU A 254 -27.43 5.59 -21.85
N LYS A 255 -27.54 6.89 -22.18
CA LYS A 255 -26.44 7.66 -22.76
C LYS A 255 -25.21 7.67 -21.84
N HIS A 256 -25.41 7.94 -20.55
CA HIS A 256 -24.33 7.93 -19.57
C HIS A 256 -23.71 6.54 -19.43
N LEU A 257 -24.52 5.48 -19.39
CA LEU A 257 -23.99 4.12 -19.35
C LEU A 257 -23.08 3.83 -20.55
N VAL A 258 -23.56 4.08 -21.78
CA VAL A 258 -22.79 3.83 -23.00
C VAL A 258 -21.51 4.66 -23.05
N ILE A 259 -21.59 5.97 -22.77
CA ILE A 259 -20.42 6.86 -22.83
C ILE A 259 -19.40 6.49 -21.74
N CYS A 260 -19.85 6.24 -20.50
CA CYS A 260 -18.94 5.81 -19.43
C CYS A 260 -18.29 4.47 -19.74
N THR A 261 -19.04 3.48 -20.25
CA THR A 261 -18.46 2.19 -20.68
C THR A 261 -17.43 2.40 -21.79
N PHE A 262 -17.73 3.24 -22.78
CA PHE A 262 -16.79 3.56 -23.85
C PHE A 262 -15.53 4.26 -23.33
N LEU A 263 -15.69 5.27 -22.45
CA LEU A 263 -14.57 6.01 -21.83
C LEU A 263 -13.68 5.10 -20.97
N GLY A 264 -14.27 4.23 -20.16
CA GLY A 264 -13.50 3.25 -19.39
C GLY A 264 -12.74 2.30 -20.31
N SER A 265 -13.40 1.81 -21.37
CA SER A 265 -12.82 0.86 -22.32
C SER A 265 -11.68 1.48 -23.13
N ILE A 266 -11.81 2.71 -23.64
CA ILE A 266 -10.76 3.36 -24.43
C ILE A 266 -9.52 3.67 -23.59
N ILE A 267 -9.67 3.85 -22.27
CA ILE A 267 -8.54 4.03 -21.36
C ILE A 267 -7.88 2.69 -21.05
N LEU A 268 -8.65 1.66 -20.69
CA LEU A 268 -8.10 0.39 -20.21
C LEU A 268 -7.65 -0.54 -21.34
N PHE A 269 -8.48 -0.72 -22.36
CA PHE A 269 -8.33 -1.75 -23.37
C PHE A 269 -7.01 -1.65 -24.16
N PRO A 270 -6.53 -0.46 -24.59
CA PRO A 270 -5.27 -0.36 -25.32
C PRO A 270 -4.08 -0.94 -24.53
N TRP A 271 -4.02 -0.68 -23.22
CA TRP A 271 -2.94 -1.16 -22.37
C TRP A 271 -2.98 -2.68 -22.17
N PHE A 272 -4.15 -3.22 -21.83
CA PHE A 272 -4.32 -4.66 -21.65
C PHE A 272 -4.04 -5.43 -22.95
N VAL A 273 -4.52 -4.94 -24.09
CA VAL A 273 -4.28 -5.54 -25.40
C VAL A 273 -2.81 -5.46 -25.78
N TYR A 274 -2.17 -4.31 -25.60
CA TYR A 274 -0.75 -4.15 -25.90
C TYR A 274 0.09 -5.14 -25.11
N PHE A 275 -0.05 -5.20 -23.79
CA PHE A 275 0.76 -6.07 -22.94
C PHE A 275 0.43 -7.56 -23.03
N SER A 276 -0.80 -7.92 -23.43
CA SER A 276 -1.22 -9.33 -23.55
C SER A 276 -1.00 -9.93 -24.94
N ILE A 277 -0.72 -9.11 -25.96
CA ILE A 277 -0.67 -9.57 -27.36
C ILE A 277 0.56 -9.03 -28.10
N PHE A 278 0.86 -7.74 -27.99
CA PHE A 278 1.81 -7.06 -28.86
C PHE A 278 3.19 -6.86 -28.24
N HIS A 279 3.26 -6.61 -26.93
CA HIS A 279 4.51 -6.39 -26.22
C HIS A 279 5.38 -7.64 -26.22
N ASP A 280 6.71 -7.45 -26.22
CA ASP A 280 7.68 -8.53 -26.10
C ASP A 280 8.60 -8.23 -24.89
N PRO A 281 8.44 -8.95 -23.75
CA PRO A 281 7.60 -10.14 -23.57
C PRO A 281 6.11 -9.84 -23.37
N THR A 282 5.23 -10.77 -23.73
CA THR A 282 3.81 -10.65 -23.34
C THR A 282 3.62 -11.03 -21.86
N VAL A 283 2.65 -10.43 -21.19
CA VAL A 283 2.24 -10.88 -19.85
C VAL A 283 1.40 -12.16 -19.97
N ASP A 284 1.67 -13.14 -19.10
CA ASP A 284 0.82 -14.32 -18.99
C ASP A 284 -0.60 -13.89 -18.58
N ARG A 285 -1.58 -14.28 -19.39
CA ARG A 285 -3.00 -13.99 -19.12
C ARG A 285 -3.48 -14.69 -17.86
N ASN A 286 -2.82 -15.79 -17.45
CA ASN A 286 -3.17 -16.46 -16.21
C ASN A 286 -2.59 -15.78 -14.97
N SER A 287 -1.69 -14.81 -15.12
CA SER A 287 -1.10 -14.12 -13.97
C SER A 287 -1.90 -12.89 -13.52
N THR A 288 -2.92 -12.45 -14.27
CA THR A 288 -3.72 -11.27 -13.86
C THR A 288 -4.90 -11.65 -12.97
N HIS A 289 -5.10 -10.83 -11.94
CA HIS A 289 -6.27 -10.94 -11.05
C HIS A 289 -7.59 -10.57 -11.73
N LEU A 290 -7.57 -10.01 -12.95
CA LEU A 290 -8.78 -9.79 -13.73
C LEU A 290 -9.39 -11.11 -14.21
N ILE A 291 -8.55 -12.08 -14.58
CA ILE A 291 -8.98 -13.37 -15.14
C ILE A 291 -9.09 -14.42 -14.03
N HIS A 292 -8.13 -14.44 -13.11
CA HIS A 292 -8.13 -15.34 -11.96
C HIS A 292 -8.08 -14.54 -10.65
N PRO A 293 -9.20 -13.89 -10.26
CA PRO A 293 -9.24 -13.14 -9.02
C PRO A 293 -8.99 -14.11 -7.85
N PRO A 294 -7.99 -13.85 -6.99
CA PRO A 294 -7.75 -14.68 -5.82
C PRO A 294 -8.82 -14.38 -4.78
N PHE A 295 -10.03 -14.92 -4.94
CA PHE A 295 -11.06 -14.78 -3.91
C PHE A 295 -10.83 -15.79 -2.79
N TYR A 296 -11.11 -15.37 -1.56
CA TYR A 296 -11.18 -16.31 -0.46
C TYR A 296 -12.24 -17.38 -0.72
N PRO A 297 -11.99 -18.64 -0.32
CA PRO A 297 -13.07 -19.61 -0.22
C PRO A 297 -14.17 -19.06 0.70
N ILE A 298 -15.44 -19.26 0.34
CA ILE A 298 -16.61 -18.71 1.09
C ILE A 298 -16.52 -19.04 2.59
N ARG A 299 -16.02 -20.23 2.95
CA ARG A 299 -15.83 -20.66 4.34
C ARG A 299 -14.85 -19.79 5.14
N ARG A 300 -13.91 -19.12 4.48
CA ARG A 300 -12.92 -18.23 5.11
C ARG A 300 -13.41 -16.78 5.24
N TRP A 301 -14.50 -16.39 4.57
CA TRP A 301 -15.04 -15.02 4.60
C TRP A 301 -15.38 -14.54 6.02
N VAL A 302 -15.77 -15.47 6.92
CA VAL A 302 -16.16 -15.16 8.31
C VAL A 302 -15.28 -15.90 9.31
N SER A 303 -14.08 -16.35 8.91
CA SER A 303 -13.19 -17.05 9.84
C SER A 303 -12.61 -16.08 10.87
N THR A 304 -12.39 -16.55 12.11
CA THR A 304 -11.78 -15.75 13.18
C THR A 304 -10.40 -15.22 12.79
N THR A 305 -9.62 -16.01 12.05
CA THR A 305 -8.32 -15.62 11.50
C THR A 305 -8.46 -14.44 10.55
N HIS A 306 -9.38 -14.54 9.58
CA HIS A 306 -9.57 -13.49 8.58
C HIS A 306 -10.11 -12.19 9.19
N ILE A 307 -11.04 -12.31 10.13
CA ILE A 307 -11.56 -11.18 10.90
C ILE A 307 -10.41 -10.48 11.65
N LYS A 308 -9.51 -11.26 12.29
CA LYS A 308 -8.32 -10.73 12.98
C LYS A 308 -7.38 -10.00 12.00
N GLU A 309 -7.17 -10.55 10.81
CA GLU A 309 -6.33 -9.93 9.75
C GLU A 309 -6.89 -8.56 9.34
N ILE A 310 -8.17 -8.50 8.94
CA ILE A 310 -8.83 -7.24 8.54
C ILE A 310 -8.82 -6.21 9.68
N PHE A 311 -9.21 -6.60 10.90
CA PHE A 311 -9.21 -5.67 12.03
C PHE A 311 -7.80 -5.17 12.37
N SER A 312 -6.77 -5.98 12.19
CA SER A 312 -5.39 -5.55 12.39
C SER A 312 -5.00 -4.48 11.36
N VAL A 313 -5.35 -4.67 10.09
CA VAL A 313 -5.12 -3.68 9.01
C VAL A 313 -5.87 -2.38 9.28
N LEU A 314 -7.16 -2.46 9.63
CA LEU A 314 -7.99 -1.28 9.92
C LEU A 314 -7.51 -0.56 11.18
N TYR A 315 -7.13 -1.29 12.23
CA TYR A 315 -6.59 -0.67 13.44
C TYR A 315 -5.31 0.09 13.13
N TRP A 316 -4.37 -0.55 12.46
CA TRP A 316 -3.11 0.06 12.12
C TRP A 316 -3.29 1.30 11.21
N ASN A 317 -4.10 1.17 10.17
CA ASN A 317 -4.26 2.21 9.18
C ASN A 317 -5.18 3.36 9.61
N VAL A 318 -6.29 3.05 10.27
CA VAL A 318 -7.39 4.00 10.50
C VAL A 318 -7.98 3.91 11.90
N SER A 319 -7.18 3.52 12.91
CA SER A 319 -7.65 3.44 14.31
C SER A 319 -8.34 4.73 14.75
N PHE A 320 -7.65 5.88 14.68
CA PHE A 320 -8.24 7.16 15.08
C PHE A 320 -9.50 7.47 14.25
N SER A 321 -9.38 7.47 12.93
CA SER A 321 -10.46 7.84 12.00
C SER A 321 -11.71 6.99 12.21
N SER A 322 -11.56 5.67 12.25
CA SER A 322 -12.66 4.73 12.47
C SER A 322 -13.27 4.91 13.85
N TYR A 323 -12.44 5.01 14.88
CA TYR A 323 -12.90 5.15 16.26
C TYR A 323 -13.66 6.46 16.50
N PHE A 324 -13.14 7.55 15.95
CA PHE A 324 -13.79 8.85 15.95
C PHE A 324 -15.14 8.77 15.26
N LEU A 325 -15.21 8.27 14.01
CA LEU A 325 -16.46 8.15 13.26
C LEU A 325 -17.50 7.27 13.97
N ILE A 326 -17.08 6.15 14.57
CA ILE A 326 -17.96 5.27 15.36
C ILE A 326 -18.55 6.02 16.56
N TYR A 327 -17.74 6.82 17.26
CA TYR A 327 -18.25 7.65 18.35
C TYR A 327 -19.31 8.64 17.86
N GLN A 328 -19.04 9.34 16.76
CA GLN A 328 -19.96 10.33 16.20
C GLN A 328 -21.27 9.68 15.78
N TRP A 329 -21.20 8.55 15.09
CA TRP A 329 -22.38 7.77 14.72
C TRP A 329 -23.19 7.30 15.94
N ARG A 330 -22.51 6.83 17.01
CA ARG A 330 -23.18 6.25 18.18
C ARG A 330 -23.78 7.30 19.13
N PHE A 331 -23.09 8.43 19.32
CA PHE A 331 -23.38 9.41 20.37
C PHE A 331 -23.82 10.79 19.86
N GLN A 332 -23.63 11.09 18.58
CA GLN A 332 -23.98 12.37 17.94
C GLN A 332 -24.92 12.16 16.74
N LYS A 333 -25.97 11.34 16.91
CA LYS A 333 -26.86 10.87 15.83
C LYS A 333 -27.42 11.98 14.95
N GLU A 334 -27.88 13.10 15.52
CA GLU A 334 -28.46 14.21 14.76
C GLU A 334 -27.42 14.90 13.86
N LYS A 335 -26.26 15.23 14.42
CA LYS A 335 -25.14 15.79 13.66
C LYS A 335 -24.63 14.82 12.60
N TRP A 336 -24.53 13.54 12.93
CA TRP A 336 -24.16 12.49 11.99
C TRP A 336 -25.13 12.44 10.81
N ASN A 337 -26.45 12.46 11.07
CA ASN A 337 -27.46 12.47 10.02
C ASN A 337 -27.33 13.69 9.11
N GLN A 338 -27.12 14.89 9.67
CA GLN A 338 -26.87 16.11 8.88
C GLN A 338 -25.57 15.99 8.05
N PHE A 339 -24.53 15.39 8.62
CA PHE A 339 -23.26 15.19 7.95
C PHE A 339 -23.41 14.26 6.73
N ILE A 340 -24.02 13.08 6.90
CA ILE A 340 -24.16 12.09 5.82
C ILE A 340 -25.20 12.47 4.75
N GLN A 341 -26.06 13.47 5.01
CA GLN A 341 -27.02 13.94 4.01
C GLN A 341 -26.33 14.57 2.79
N LYS A 342 -25.10 15.08 2.93
CA LYS A 342 -24.35 15.67 1.83
C LYS A 342 -23.97 14.62 0.78
N PRO A 343 -24.23 14.84 -0.53
CA PRO A 343 -24.00 13.84 -1.57
C PRO A 343 -22.58 13.27 -1.61
N ASN A 344 -21.57 14.14 -1.50
CA ASN A 344 -20.16 13.75 -1.49
C ASN A 344 -19.81 12.81 -0.31
N HIS A 345 -20.45 12.96 0.85
CA HIS A 345 -20.21 12.09 2.00
C HIS A 345 -20.85 10.72 1.81
N LYS A 346 -22.02 10.64 1.16
CA LYS A 346 -22.64 9.36 0.77
C LYS A 346 -21.75 8.60 -0.19
N LEU A 347 -21.18 9.30 -1.18
CA LEU A 347 -20.26 8.70 -2.13
C LEU A 347 -19.00 8.15 -1.43
N LEU A 348 -18.44 8.88 -0.46
CA LEU A 348 -17.33 8.37 0.35
C LEU A 348 -17.71 7.14 1.19
N LEU A 349 -18.94 7.06 1.71
CA LEU A 349 -19.42 5.84 2.37
C LEU A 349 -19.51 4.66 1.41
N VAL A 350 -19.94 4.89 0.17
CA VAL A 350 -19.99 3.87 -0.88
C VAL A 350 -18.58 3.40 -1.26
N THR A 351 -17.60 4.31 -1.37
CA THR A 351 -16.21 3.92 -1.63
C THR A 351 -15.59 3.19 -0.44
N THR A 352 -15.85 3.61 0.80
CA THR A 352 -15.48 2.86 2.01
C THR A 352 -16.06 1.45 1.97
N PHE A 353 -17.34 1.29 1.66
CA PHE A 353 -17.97 -0.01 1.54
C PHE A 353 -17.31 -0.88 0.45
N ALA A 354 -17.02 -0.31 -0.71
CA ALA A 354 -16.38 -1.03 -1.81
C ALA A 354 -15.00 -1.59 -1.42
N PHE A 355 -14.17 -0.81 -0.72
CA PHE A 355 -12.88 -1.29 -0.25
C PHE A 355 -12.99 -2.25 0.94
N ILE A 356 -13.93 -2.06 1.86
CA ILE A 356 -14.19 -3.08 2.89
C ILE A 356 -14.58 -4.41 2.24
N LEU A 357 -15.43 -4.37 1.21
CA LEU A 357 -15.80 -5.57 0.44
C LEU A 357 -14.57 -6.23 -0.19
N HIS A 358 -13.64 -5.46 -0.78
CA HIS A 358 -12.37 -5.99 -1.27
C HIS A 358 -11.61 -6.75 -0.18
N GLY A 359 -11.47 -6.17 1.02
CA GLY A 359 -10.82 -6.83 2.14
C GLY A 359 -11.48 -8.17 2.48
N PHE A 360 -12.81 -8.24 2.54
CA PHE A 360 -13.50 -9.49 2.86
C PHE A 360 -13.51 -10.54 1.74
N LEU A 361 -13.35 -10.14 0.49
CA LEU A 361 -13.45 -11.05 -0.66
C LEU A 361 -12.10 -11.52 -1.17
N HIS A 362 -11.07 -10.67 -1.15
CA HIS A 362 -9.80 -10.92 -1.82
C HIS A 362 -8.78 -11.61 -0.90
N ASN A 363 -8.20 -12.70 -1.35
CA ASN A 363 -7.22 -13.50 -0.64
C ASN A 363 -5.80 -12.99 -0.94
N PRO A 364 -5.00 -12.61 0.08
CA PRO A 364 -3.58 -12.33 -0.11
C PRO A 364 -2.86 -13.59 -0.57
N GLN A 365 -2.29 -13.56 -1.77
CA GLN A 365 -1.47 -14.61 -2.39
C GLN A 365 -0.12 -14.78 -1.69
N LEU A 366 0.57 -13.70 -1.31
CA LEU A 366 1.81 -13.77 -0.50
C LEU A 366 1.53 -14.01 0.99
N GLY A 367 0.25 -14.11 1.38
CA GLY A 367 -0.19 -14.31 2.75
C GLY A 367 -0.18 -13.03 3.58
N PHE A 368 -0.75 -13.13 4.78
CA PHE A 368 -0.78 -12.03 5.73
C PHE A 368 0.46 -12.06 6.65
N PRO A 369 1.16 -10.94 6.88
CA PRO A 369 0.85 -9.58 6.42
C PRO A 369 1.47 -9.18 5.07
N ALA A 370 2.27 -10.01 4.41
CA ALA A 370 3.11 -9.61 3.27
C ALA A 370 2.35 -8.97 2.09
N ASP A 371 1.22 -9.55 1.66
CA ASP A 371 0.43 -9.04 0.51
C ASP A 371 -0.52 -7.90 0.88
N TRP A 372 -0.83 -7.81 2.17
CA TRP A 372 -1.72 -6.81 2.77
C TRP A 372 -0.93 -5.83 3.63
N ASP A 373 0.35 -5.68 3.29
CA ASP A 373 1.30 -4.93 4.09
C ASP A 373 0.74 -3.53 4.33
N LEU A 374 0.38 -3.34 5.60
CA LEU A 374 0.30 -2.17 6.46
C LEU A 374 -0.22 -0.82 5.95
N MET A 375 -0.33 -0.55 4.66
CA MET A 375 -0.71 0.78 4.16
C MET A 375 -1.70 0.71 2.99
N GLY A 376 -2.30 -0.46 2.78
CA GLY A 376 -3.25 -0.72 1.70
C GLY A 376 -4.49 0.19 1.67
N PHE A 377 -5.13 0.25 0.51
CA PHE A 377 -6.15 1.24 0.07
C PHE A 377 -7.40 1.46 0.91
N TYR A 378 -7.60 0.66 1.94
CA TYR A 378 -8.75 0.73 2.82
C TYR A 378 -8.78 2.03 3.65
N TRP A 379 -7.63 2.67 3.83
CA TRP A 379 -7.47 3.73 4.81
C TRP A 379 -8.00 5.09 4.35
N LEU A 380 -7.70 5.46 3.11
CA LEU A 380 -7.91 6.82 2.62
C LEU A 380 -9.37 7.29 2.68
N PRO A 381 -10.39 6.53 2.22
CA PRO A 381 -11.77 7.02 2.26
C PRO A 381 -12.28 7.21 3.69
N ILE A 382 -11.88 6.33 4.63
CA ILE A 382 -12.26 6.43 6.06
C ILE A 382 -11.59 7.67 6.69
N THR A 383 -10.31 7.88 6.43
CA THR A 383 -9.57 9.04 6.92
C THR A 383 -10.08 10.35 6.33
N VAL A 384 -10.43 10.39 5.04
CA VAL A 384 -11.08 11.55 4.42
C VAL A 384 -12.44 11.82 5.07
N LEU A 385 -13.25 10.79 5.33
CA LEU A 385 -14.55 10.96 5.98
C LEU A 385 -14.40 11.52 7.41
N ALA A 386 -13.46 11.00 8.19
CA ALA A 386 -13.13 11.51 9.53
C ALA A 386 -12.64 12.97 9.48
N PHE A 387 -11.77 13.29 8.52
CA PHE A 387 -11.28 14.64 8.29
C PHE A 387 -12.40 15.63 7.94
N LEU A 388 -13.33 15.23 7.06
CA LEU A 388 -14.49 16.04 6.70
C LEU A 388 -15.44 16.23 7.89
N TYR A 389 -15.63 15.20 8.73
CA TYR A 389 -16.44 15.31 9.94
C TYR A 389 -15.79 16.26 10.94
N TRP A 390 -14.47 16.14 11.17
CA TRP A 390 -13.72 17.05 12.03
C TRP A 390 -13.85 18.51 11.57
N ASN A 391 -13.76 18.75 10.26
CA ASN A 391 -13.97 20.08 9.68
C ASN A 391 -15.43 20.57 9.73
N PHE A 392 -16.40 19.66 9.85
CA PHE A 392 -17.81 20.00 9.99
C PHE A 392 -18.13 20.56 11.38
N GLU A 393 -17.42 20.12 12.42
CA GLU A 393 -17.60 20.64 13.79
C GLU A 393 -17.31 22.14 13.87
N LYS A 394 -18.22 22.89 14.51
CA LYS A 394 -18.09 24.36 14.66
C LYS A 394 -16.94 24.74 15.57
N GLU A 395 -16.76 23.94 16.61
CA GLU A 395 -15.78 24.08 17.68
C GLU A 395 -14.75 22.95 17.59
N LEU A 396 -13.54 23.21 18.06
CA LEU A 396 -12.49 22.22 18.19
C LEU A 396 -12.92 21.19 19.24
N PRO A 397 -13.04 19.90 18.89
CA PRO A 397 -13.42 18.89 19.86
C PRO A 397 -12.22 18.55 20.78
N VAL A 398 -11.95 19.42 21.76
CA VAL A 398 -10.76 19.40 22.63
C VAL A 398 -10.56 18.05 23.32
N GLU A 399 -11.66 17.39 23.70
CA GLU A 399 -11.65 16.06 24.33
C GLU A 399 -11.02 14.96 23.46
N TRP A 400 -10.96 15.14 22.13
CA TRP A 400 -10.34 14.22 21.18
C TRP A 400 -8.87 14.52 20.89
N VAL A 401 -8.38 15.71 21.26
CA VAL A 401 -7.01 16.15 20.95
C VAL A 401 -5.95 15.21 21.54
N PRO A 402 -6.04 14.74 22.81
CA PRO A 402 -5.05 13.79 23.34
C PRO A 402 -5.00 12.49 22.54
N LEU A 403 -6.17 11.96 22.15
CA LEU A 403 -6.24 10.71 21.39
C LEU A 403 -5.70 10.88 19.97
N LEU A 404 -5.99 12.02 19.35
CA LEU A 404 -5.46 12.38 18.04
C LEU A 404 -3.93 12.47 18.07
N LEU A 405 -3.38 13.17 19.07
CA LEU A 405 -1.93 13.30 19.26
C LEU A 405 -1.29 11.95 19.58
N PHE A 406 -1.93 11.11 20.40
CA PHE A 406 -1.47 9.74 20.67
C PHE A 406 -1.31 8.94 19.38
N SER A 407 -2.33 8.92 18.52
CA SER A 407 -2.25 8.20 17.26
C SER A 407 -1.17 8.76 16.33
N VAL A 408 -1.00 10.08 16.24
CA VAL A 408 0.13 10.69 15.51
C VAL A 408 1.46 10.25 16.10
N THR A 409 1.61 10.23 17.42
CA THR A 409 2.84 9.76 18.09
C THR A 409 3.14 8.30 17.77
N LEU A 410 2.12 7.42 17.73
CA LEU A 410 2.31 6.02 17.34
C LEU A 410 2.82 5.89 15.89
N VAL A 411 2.25 6.66 14.96
CA VAL A 411 2.72 6.69 13.57
C VAL A 411 4.16 7.19 13.48
N MET A 412 4.50 8.27 14.21
CA MET A 412 5.84 8.85 14.27
C MET A 412 6.89 7.87 14.81
N VAL A 413 6.59 7.19 15.92
CA VAL A 413 7.47 6.17 16.50
C VAL A 413 7.68 5.03 15.51
N SER A 414 6.64 4.64 14.80
CA SER A 414 6.74 3.58 13.83
C SER A 414 7.53 3.98 12.59
N ALA A 415 7.38 5.21 12.09
CA ALA A 415 8.24 5.76 11.04
C ALA A 415 9.71 5.73 11.47
N PHE A 416 10.00 6.16 12.69
CA PHE A 416 11.36 6.14 13.24
C PHE A 416 11.94 4.72 13.30
N GLU A 417 11.19 3.74 13.83
CA GLU A 417 11.65 2.35 13.88
C GLU A 417 11.81 1.72 12.50
N LEU A 418 10.87 1.96 11.58
CA LEU A 418 10.91 1.44 10.21
C LEU A 418 11.95 2.14 9.33
N SER A 419 12.48 3.30 9.74
CA SER A 419 13.60 3.96 9.09
C SER A 419 14.96 3.33 9.40
N LYS A 420 15.04 2.50 10.45
CA LYS A 420 16.26 1.79 10.81
C LYS A 420 16.56 0.70 9.78
N THR A 421 17.77 0.74 9.25
CA THR A 421 18.29 -0.30 8.35
C THR A 421 18.90 -1.45 9.13
N ASN A 422 18.71 -2.67 8.65
CA ASN A 422 19.49 -3.82 9.08
C ASN A 422 20.71 -3.97 8.17
N PRO A 423 21.95 -3.90 8.69
CA PRO A 423 23.16 -4.08 7.88
C PRO A 423 23.21 -5.41 7.12
N LYS A 424 22.61 -6.48 7.67
CA LYS A 424 22.53 -7.78 7.01
C LYS A 424 21.68 -7.69 5.72
N ASP A 425 20.53 -7.04 5.81
CA ASP A 425 19.59 -6.94 4.69
C ASP A 425 20.10 -5.98 3.61
N GLU A 426 20.84 -4.94 4.02
CA GLU A 426 21.54 -4.07 3.08
C GLU A 426 22.62 -4.84 2.32
N LEU A 427 23.44 -5.64 3.02
CA LEU A 427 24.45 -6.47 2.38
C LEU A 427 23.83 -7.49 1.41
N VAL A 428 22.75 -8.17 1.81
CA VAL A 428 22.01 -9.09 0.95
C VAL A 428 21.49 -8.36 -0.29
N TRP A 429 20.92 -7.16 -0.14
CA TRP A 429 20.46 -6.36 -1.28
C TRP A 429 21.59 -6.01 -2.25
N GLN A 430 22.73 -5.54 -1.75
CA GLN A 430 23.88 -5.19 -2.61
C GLN A 430 24.39 -6.41 -3.39
N ILE A 431 24.41 -7.60 -2.77
CA ILE A 431 24.77 -8.84 -3.46
C ILE A 431 23.72 -9.23 -4.48
N THR A 432 22.43 -9.11 -4.16
CA THR A 432 21.32 -9.37 -5.08
C THR A 432 21.40 -8.44 -6.29
N LYS A 433 21.67 -7.15 -6.14
CA LYS A 433 21.86 -6.22 -7.27
C LYS A 433 22.96 -6.69 -8.23
N LYS A 434 24.09 -7.14 -7.69
CA LYS A 434 25.19 -7.69 -8.49
C LYS A 434 24.80 -8.99 -9.18
N ALA A 435 24.10 -9.88 -8.48
CA ALA A 435 23.56 -11.09 -9.06
C ALA A 435 22.64 -10.76 -10.25
N ILE A 436 21.73 -9.79 -10.10
CA ILE A 436 20.83 -9.34 -11.18
C ILE A 436 21.64 -8.79 -12.36
N THR A 437 22.62 -7.91 -12.12
CA THR A 437 23.46 -7.34 -13.18
C THR A 437 24.22 -8.43 -13.94
N LYS A 438 24.90 -9.32 -13.21
CA LYS A 438 25.65 -10.44 -13.79
C LYS A 438 24.73 -11.37 -14.59
N TYR A 439 23.60 -11.76 -13.99
CA TYR A 439 22.59 -12.58 -14.62
C TYR A 439 22.08 -11.96 -15.92
N SER A 440 21.75 -10.67 -15.89
CA SER A 440 21.21 -9.95 -17.05
C SER A 440 22.23 -9.94 -18.19
N ILE A 441 23.49 -9.62 -17.91
CA ILE A 441 24.56 -9.62 -18.93
C ILE A 441 24.76 -11.03 -19.53
N GLU A 442 24.81 -12.07 -18.69
CA GLU A 442 25.08 -13.43 -19.13
C GLU A 442 23.92 -14.07 -19.92
N ASN A 443 22.67 -13.65 -19.67
CA ASN A 443 21.48 -14.36 -20.13
C ASN A 443 20.56 -13.55 -21.04
N GLN A 444 20.80 -12.25 -21.22
CA GLN A 444 19.95 -11.39 -22.04
C GLN A 444 19.78 -11.92 -23.46
N SER A 445 20.86 -12.33 -24.13
CA SER A 445 20.79 -12.86 -25.50
C SER A 445 19.95 -14.13 -25.61
N PHE A 446 20.10 -15.05 -24.64
CA PHE A 446 19.30 -16.26 -24.56
C PHE A 446 17.83 -15.96 -24.27
N ILE A 447 17.54 -15.09 -23.31
CA ILE A 447 16.16 -14.73 -22.97
C ILE A 447 15.47 -14.03 -24.16
N GLN A 448 16.20 -13.20 -24.90
CA GLN A 448 15.67 -12.53 -26.09
C GLN A 448 15.36 -13.49 -27.24
N SER A 449 16.00 -14.67 -27.30
CA SER A 449 15.72 -15.68 -28.33
C SER A 449 14.51 -16.56 -28.04
N LEU A 450 14.01 -16.57 -26.80
CA LEU A 450 12.79 -17.30 -26.43
C LEU A 450 11.53 -16.66 -27.04
N PRO A 451 10.44 -17.42 -27.20
CA PRO A 451 9.13 -16.87 -27.54
C PRO A 451 8.68 -15.78 -26.55
N LYS A 452 7.99 -14.76 -27.05
CA LYS A 452 7.54 -13.60 -26.25
C LYS A 452 6.68 -14.01 -25.04
N GLU A 453 5.94 -15.11 -25.13
CA GLU A 453 5.10 -15.65 -24.06
C GLU A 453 5.92 -16.27 -22.91
N GLU A 454 7.14 -16.73 -23.21
CA GLU A 454 7.96 -17.49 -22.27
C GLU A 454 9.00 -16.64 -21.56
N LYS A 455 9.50 -15.55 -22.18
CA LYS A 455 10.68 -14.79 -21.68
C LYS A 455 10.53 -14.36 -20.23
N LYS A 456 9.38 -13.81 -19.85
CA LYS A 456 9.16 -13.28 -18.50
C LYS A 456 9.14 -14.40 -17.45
N PHE A 457 8.35 -15.44 -17.69
CA PHE A 457 8.22 -16.56 -16.76
C PHE A 457 9.55 -17.33 -16.65
N PHE A 458 10.21 -17.57 -17.78
CA PHE A 458 11.53 -18.17 -17.83
C PHE A 458 12.55 -17.37 -17.02
N ALA A 459 12.66 -16.06 -17.26
CA ALA A 459 13.66 -15.20 -16.62
C ALA A 459 13.51 -15.18 -15.10
N LYS A 460 12.27 -15.11 -14.58
CA LYS A 460 12.03 -15.17 -13.12
C LYS A 460 12.46 -16.50 -12.51
N GLY A 461 12.10 -17.62 -13.13
CA GLY A 461 12.46 -18.95 -12.63
C GLY A 461 13.96 -19.22 -12.71
N ASP A 462 14.60 -18.91 -13.84
CA ASP A 462 16.03 -19.12 -14.05
C ASP A 462 16.86 -18.20 -13.13
N PHE A 463 16.41 -16.95 -12.93
CA PHE A 463 17.05 -16.03 -11.99
C PHE A 463 16.93 -16.51 -10.52
N LEU A 464 15.80 -17.09 -10.11
CA LEU A 464 15.65 -17.63 -8.75
C LEU A 464 16.77 -18.64 -8.41
N PHE A 465 17.02 -19.59 -9.32
CA PHE A 465 18.07 -20.59 -9.12
C PHE A 465 19.47 -19.98 -9.23
N PHE A 466 19.70 -19.07 -10.19
CA PHE A 466 20.97 -18.35 -10.30
C PHE A 466 21.30 -17.57 -9.03
N LYS A 467 20.31 -16.84 -8.47
CA LYS A 467 20.44 -16.08 -7.23
C LYS A 467 20.76 -17.00 -6.06
N GLY A 468 20.02 -18.11 -5.94
CA GLY A 468 20.25 -19.14 -4.92
C GLY A 468 21.69 -19.67 -4.96
N GLU A 469 22.18 -20.05 -6.14
CA GLU A 469 23.56 -20.46 -6.37
C GLU A 469 24.56 -19.36 -5.97
N TYR A 470 24.41 -18.17 -6.55
CA TYR A 470 25.35 -17.05 -6.40
C TYR A 470 25.48 -16.54 -4.97
N ILE A 471 24.37 -16.48 -4.23
CA ILE A 471 24.38 -16.03 -2.84
C ILE A 471 24.90 -17.14 -1.92
N THR A 472 24.51 -18.40 -2.14
CA THR A 472 24.98 -19.52 -1.31
C THR A 472 26.50 -19.67 -1.37
N ASP A 473 27.12 -19.43 -2.54
CA ASP A 473 28.57 -19.44 -2.72
C ASP A 473 29.29 -18.42 -1.80
N GLN A 474 28.63 -17.30 -1.48
CA GLN A 474 29.17 -16.22 -0.64
C GLN A 474 28.92 -16.41 0.87
N LEU A 475 28.07 -17.37 1.25
CA LEU A 475 27.86 -17.72 2.64
C LEU A 475 29.12 -18.38 3.22
N CYS A 476 29.30 -18.24 4.53
CA CYS A 476 30.30 -19.02 5.26
C CYS A 476 30.05 -20.52 5.06
N ASP A 477 31.09 -21.34 5.18
CA ASP A 477 30.95 -22.78 4.98
C ASP A 477 30.02 -23.42 6.02
N PHE A 478 29.12 -24.28 5.54
CA PHE A 478 28.25 -25.12 6.35
C PHE A 478 28.09 -26.48 5.66
N LYS A 479 27.72 -27.50 6.43
CA LYS A 479 27.77 -28.91 6.03
C LYS A 479 27.03 -29.20 4.71
N GLU A 480 25.91 -28.54 4.45
CA GLU A 480 25.08 -28.75 3.27
C GLU A 480 25.35 -27.77 2.11
N LYS A 481 26.34 -26.87 2.22
CA LYS A 481 26.57 -25.77 1.27
C LYS A 481 26.75 -26.25 -0.17
N GLU A 482 27.71 -27.14 -0.40
CA GLU A 482 28.00 -27.67 -1.74
C GLU A 482 26.82 -28.45 -2.33
N SER A 483 26.12 -29.22 -1.50
CA SER A 483 24.93 -29.96 -1.93
C SER A 483 23.81 -29.01 -2.36
N LEU A 484 23.63 -27.89 -1.66
CA LEU A 484 22.63 -26.87 -1.99
C LEU A 484 23.00 -26.16 -3.30
N ILE A 485 24.26 -25.74 -3.45
CA ILE A 485 24.77 -25.12 -4.70
C ILE A 485 24.56 -26.05 -5.88
N GLN A 486 24.92 -27.33 -5.74
CA GLN A 486 24.75 -28.32 -6.80
C GLN A 486 23.27 -28.55 -7.13
N SER A 487 22.38 -28.56 -6.13
CA SER A 487 20.94 -28.68 -6.34
C SER A 487 20.38 -27.48 -7.12
N MET A 488 20.82 -26.26 -6.81
CA MET A 488 20.42 -25.05 -7.55
C MET A 488 20.90 -25.10 -9.01
N LYS A 489 22.15 -25.53 -9.25
CA LYS A 489 22.69 -25.72 -10.61
C LYS A 489 21.90 -26.75 -11.41
N VAL A 490 21.57 -27.88 -10.79
CA VAL A 490 20.77 -28.95 -11.44
C VAL A 490 19.37 -28.45 -11.78
N HIS A 491 18.69 -27.78 -10.85
CA HIS A 491 17.37 -27.20 -11.10
C HIS A 491 17.40 -26.15 -12.20
N ARG A 492 18.41 -25.28 -12.22
CA ARG A 492 18.60 -24.28 -13.28
C ARG A 492 18.82 -24.93 -14.65
N LYS A 493 19.66 -25.96 -14.72
CA LYS A 493 19.90 -26.71 -15.95
C LYS A 493 18.60 -27.38 -16.45
N TYR A 494 17.89 -28.07 -15.56
CA TYR A 494 16.63 -28.70 -15.91
C TYR A 494 15.56 -27.68 -16.30
N TRP A 495 15.57 -26.49 -15.67
CA TRP A 495 14.70 -25.39 -16.05
C TRP A 495 14.92 -24.97 -17.50
N ARG A 496 16.18 -24.74 -17.89
CA ARG A 496 16.58 -24.39 -19.26
C ARG A 496 16.20 -25.45 -20.28
N GLU A 497 16.55 -26.70 -20.00
CA GLU A 497 16.22 -27.83 -20.88
C GLU A 497 14.71 -28.01 -21.01
N GLY A 498 13.96 -27.74 -19.94
CA GLY A 498 12.50 -27.83 -19.92
C GLY A 498 11.81 -26.88 -20.90
N PHE A 499 12.34 -25.66 -21.06
CA PHE A 499 11.85 -24.69 -22.06
C PHE A 499 12.36 -25.03 -23.47
N LEU A 500 13.66 -25.33 -23.62
CA LEU A 500 14.24 -25.67 -24.94
C LEU A 500 13.60 -26.90 -25.58
N ASN A 501 13.27 -27.91 -24.78
CA ASN A 501 12.68 -29.16 -25.25
C ASN A 501 11.14 -29.17 -25.18
N GLY A 502 10.51 -28.06 -24.78
CA GLY A 502 9.04 -27.96 -24.64
C GLY A 502 8.44 -28.83 -23.52
N THR A 503 9.25 -29.35 -22.60
CA THR A 503 8.79 -30.25 -21.52
C THR A 503 7.79 -29.56 -20.59
N PHE A 504 7.99 -28.26 -20.32
CA PHE A 504 7.12 -27.48 -19.44
C PHE A 504 5.86 -26.92 -20.10
N GLN A 505 5.61 -27.24 -21.38
CA GLN A 505 4.27 -27.07 -21.95
C GLN A 505 3.25 -27.99 -21.24
N SER A 506 3.71 -29.10 -20.63
CA SER A 506 2.90 -29.91 -19.73
C SER A 506 2.83 -29.27 -18.33
N LYS A 507 1.63 -28.82 -17.95
CA LYS A 507 1.35 -28.27 -16.62
C LYS A 507 1.68 -29.26 -15.49
N GLU A 508 1.46 -30.55 -15.71
CA GLU A 508 1.78 -31.60 -14.73
C GLU A 508 3.29 -31.68 -14.46
N LYS A 509 4.09 -31.77 -15.53
CA LYS A 509 5.56 -31.82 -15.41
C LYS A 509 6.13 -30.55 -14.79
N LEU A 510 5.59 -29.38 -15.18
CA LEU A 510 5.97 -28.10 -14.58
C LEU A 510 5.63 -28.08 -13.08
N ASN A 511 4.45 -28.52 -12.67
CA ASN A 511 4.06 -28.55 -11.26
C ASN A 511 4.94 -29.49 -10.41
N ILE A 512 5.29 -30.66 -10.93
CA ILE A 512 6.21 -31.60 -10.26
C ILE A 512 7.57 -30.92 -10.05
N PHE A 513 8.12 -30.30 -11.10
CA PHE A 513 9.37 -29.55 -11.00
C PHE A 513 9.28 -28.41 -9.97
N LEU A 514 8.25 -27.57 -10.05
CA LEU A 514 8.07 -26.44 -9.13
C LEU A 514 7.95 -26.91 -7.67
N THR A 515 7.33 -28.06 -7.42
CA THR A 515 7.22 -28.64 -6.08
C THR A 515 8.60 -29.01 -5.51
N GLU A 516 9.44 -29.66 -6.30
CA GLU A 516 10.81 -30.01 -5.88
C GLU A 516 11.71 -28.78 -5.75
N ALA A 517 11.64 -27.86 -6.73
CA ALA A 517 12.35 -26.59 -6.69
C ALA A 517 12.00 -25.76 -5.44
N THR A 518 10.73 -25.78 -5.03
CA THR A 518 10.26 -25.09 -3.81
C THR A 518 10.95 -25.63 -2.56
N LYS A 519 11.14 -26.95 -2.44
CA LYS A 519 11.87 -27.54 -1.30
C LYS A 519 13.30 -27.03 -1.24
N THR A 520 13.99 -26.99 -2.39
CA THR A 520 15.37 -26.47 -2.46
C THR A 520 15.43 -24.98 -2.15
N ASN A 521 14.47 -24.19 -2.62
CA ASN A 521 14.38 -22.77 -2.30
C ASN A 521 14.15 -22.51 -0.80
N VAL A 522 13.29 -23.30 -0.15
CA VAL A 522 13.07 -23.22 1.30
C VAL A 522 14.35 -23.53 2.08
N LEU A 523 15.15 -24.51 1.64
CA LEU A 523 16.45 -24.80 2.25
C LEU A 523 17.40 -23.62 2.08
N TYR A 524 17.45 -23.02 0.88
CA TYR A 524 18.26 -21.82 0.62
C TYR A 524 17.89 -20.65 1.55
N LEU A 525 16.60 -20.33 1.69
CA LEU A 525 16.15 -19.24 2.57
C LEU A 525 16.55 -19.50 4.02
N LYS A 526 16.36 -20.73 4.53
CA LYS A 526 16.81 -21.12 5.87
C LYS A 526 18.33 -21.00 6.05
N SER A 527 19.11 -21.39 5.03
CA SER A 527 20.56 -21.25 5.07
C SER A 527 21.00 -19.78 5.07
N LEU A 528 20.32 -18.90 4.32
CA LEU A 528 20.58 -17.47 4.31
C LEU A 528 20.25 -16.79 5.65
N GLU A 529 19.20 -17.26 6.32
CA GLU A 529 18.84 -16.81 7.67
C GLU A 529 19.88 -17.25 8.70
N ALA A 530 20.27 -18.53 8.68
CA ALA A 530 21.13 -19.15 9.69
C ALA A 530 22.62 -18.80 9.55
N ASN A 531 23.10 -18.51 8.34
CA ASN A 531 24.53 -18.33 8.08
C ASN A 531 24.90 -16.88 7.76
N LYS A 532 26.14 -16.50 8.07
CA LYS A 532 26.70 -15.18 7.71
C LYS A 532 27.22 -15.21 6.27
N ILE A 533 27.32 -14.03 5.66
CA ILE A 533 28.05 -13.83 4.41
C ILE A 533 29.51 -13.60 4.76
N CYS A 534 30.40 -14.53 4.38
CA CYS A 534 31.83 -14.48 4.72
C CYS A 534 32.72 -13.99 3.57
N HIS A 535 32.25 -14.11 2.32
CA HIS A 535 33.03 -13.76 1.12
C HIS A 535 32.30 -12.72 0.27
N PRO A 536 32.08 -11.50 0.78
CA PRO A 536 31.49 -10.46 -0.02
C PRO A 536 32.51 -10.09 -1.11
N LYS A 537 32.31 -10.57 -2.35
CA LYS A 537 33.03 -10.08 -3.51
C LYS A 537 32.46 -8.69 -3.83
N LEU A 538 32.92 -7.70 -3.07
CA LEU A 538 32.57 -6.29 -3.25
C LEU A 538 33.19 -5.71 -4.52
#